data_AF-A0A382HZX5-F1
#
_entry.id   AF-A0A382HZX5-F1
#
_cell.length_a   1.000
_cell.length_b   1.000
_cell.length_c   1.000
_cell.angle_alpha   90.00
_cell.angle_beta   90.00
_cell.angle_gamma   90.00
#
_symmetry.space_group_name_H-M   'P 1'
#
loop_
_entity.id
_entity.type
_entity.pdbx_description
1 polymer ?
#
loop_
_entity_poly.entity_id
_entity_poly.type
_entity_poly.pdbx_seq_one_letter_code
_entity_poly.pdbx_strand_id
1 'polypeptide(L)'
;MSTTQNIFNPMNSLQLFGLKEYFINFVNLYKNKKLPKIILLSGDKGIGKFTLSFHLVNYILSLNTKFPYNYEKLMINIDSSFYKKILLNIQENFNYIGNNYSKKIGIEDIRSIK
;
A
#
# COMPACT_ATOMS: atom_id res chain seq x y z
N MET A 1 23.36 10.06 -14.94
CA MET A 1 22.09 9.71 -15.61
C MET A 1 21.02 9.58 -14.53
N SER A 2 20.35 10.69 -14.21
CA SER A 2 19.23 10.73 -13.27
C SER A 2 17.98 10.21 -13.96
N THR A 3 17.62 8.96 -13.68
CA THR A 3 16.32 8.43 -14.08
C THR A 3 15.24 9.29 -13.43
N THR A 4 14.45 9.97 -14.26
CA THR A 4 13.22 10.65 -13.85
C THR A 4 12.33 9.61 -13.16
N GLN A 5 12.36 9.58 -11.83
CA GLN A 5 11.38 8.81 -11.06
C GLN A 5 10.01 9.27 -11.51
N ASN A 6 9.23 8.35 -12.06
CA ASN A 6 7.93 8.63 -12.65
C ASN A 6 7.03 9.20 -11.54
N ILE A 7 6.83 10.53 -11.56
CA ILE A 7 6.19 11.32 -10.49
C ILE A 7 4.74 10.84 -10.24
N PHE A 8 4.15 10.14 -11.21
CA PHE A 8 2.80 9.60 -11.15
C PHE A 8 2.70 8.19 -10.57
N ASN A 9 3.79 7.54 -10.16
CA ASN A 9 3.69 6.26 -9.48
C ASN A 9 3.18 6.47 -8.04
N PRO A 10 1.96 6.00 -7.70
CA PRO A 10 1.41 6.21 -6.37
C PRO A 10 2.19 5.49 -5.26
N MET A 11 3.00 4.47 -5.58
CA MET A 11 3.89 3.84 -4.59
C MET A 11 5.01 4.76 -4.13
N ASN A 12 5.35 5.80 -4.90
CA ASN A 12 6.34 6.81 -4.50
C ASN A 12 5.73 7.91 -3.61
N SER A 13 4.41 7.88 -3.37
CA SER A 13 3.74 8.81 -2.47
C SER A 13 4.05 8.43 -1.03
N LEU A 14 5.04 9.10 -0.42
CA LEU A 14 5.47 8.81 0.95
C LEU A 14 4.54 9.39 2.00
N GLN A 15 3.80 10.44 1.69
CA GLN A 15 2.92 11.13 2.64
C GLN A 15 1.46 10.99 2.19
N LEU A 16 0.60 10.58 3.11
CA LEU A 16 -0.83 10.48 2.85
C LEU A 16 -1.47 11.85 3.04
N PHE A 17 -1.78 12.52 1.93
CA PHE A 17 -2.55 13.76 1.93
C PHE A 17 -4.05 13.43 1.86
N GLY A 18 -4.83 13.94 2.81
CA GLY A 18 -6.24 13.59 2.94
C GLY A 18 -6.47 12.16 3.46
N LEU A 19 -7.71 11.68 3.42
CA LEU A 19 -8.13 10.32 3.82
C LEU A 19 -7.72 9.87 5.24
N LYS A 20 -7.27 10.79 6.10
CA LYS A 20 -6.81 10.54 7.48
C LYS A 20 -7.84 9.74 8.27
N GLU A 21 -9.10 10.13 8.22
CA GLU A 21 -10.17 9.46 8.95
C GLU A 21 -10.34 8.00 8.52
N TYR A 22 -10.36 7.73 7.21
CA TYR A 22 -10.41 6.37 6.68
C TYR A 22 -9.20 5.55 7.11
N PHE A 23 -8.00 6.12 7.03
CA PHE A 23 -6.77 5.46 7.47
C PHE A 23 -6.82 5.11 8.96
N ILE A 24 -7.19 6.07 9.81
CA ILE A 24 -7.31 5.85 11.27
C ILE A 24 -8.35 4.76 11.57
N ASN A 25 -9.47 4.73 10.86
CA ASN A 25 -10.48 3.70 11.04
C ASN A 25 -9.93 2.31 10.72
N PHE A 26 -9.20 2.15 9.61
CA PHE A 26 -8.53 0.88 9.29
C PHE A 26 -7.46 0.48 10.31
N VAL A 27 -6.64 1.44 10.77
CA VAL A 27 -5.65 1.20 11.83
C VAL A 27 -6.32 0.74 13.11
N ASN A 28 -7.45 1.35 13.50
CA ASN A 28 -8.20 0.95 14.68
C ASN A 28 -8.80 -0.45 14.53
N LEU A 29 -9.36 -0.78 13.37
CA LEU A 29 -9.83 -2.14 13.07
C LEU A 29 -8.69 -3.16 13.18
N TYR A 30 -7.51 -2.84 12.65
CA TYR A 30 -6.32 -3.71 12.75
C TYR A 30 -5.87 -3.92 14.19
N LYS A 31 -5.67 -2.83 14.95
CA LYS A 31 -5.25 -2.90 16.36
C LYS A 31 -6.23 -3.69 17.22
N ASN A 32 -7.52 -3.56 16.93
CA ASN A 32 -8.58 -4.28 17.64
C ASN A 32 -8.79 -5.72 17.15
N LYS A 33 -7.96 -6.22 16.23
CA LYS A 33 -8.10 -7.55 15.60
C LYS A 33 -9.48 -7.75 14.94
N LYS A 34 -10.06 -6.65 14.43
CA LYS A 34 -11.37 -6.59 13.73
C LYS A 34 -11.23 -6.23 12.25
N LEU A 35 -10.00 -6.18 11.73
CA LEU A 35 -9.78 -5.93 10.31
C LEU A 35 -10.30 -7.14 9.49
N PRO A 36 -11.22 -6.94 8.54
CA PRO A 36 -11.75 -8.04 7.76
C PRO A 36 -10.67 -8.63 6.85
N LYS A 37 -10.81 -9.93 6.55
CA LYS A 37 -9.90 -10.65 5.65
C LYS A 37 -9.89 -10.07 4.23
N ILE A 38 -11.04 -9.55 3.78
CA ILE A 38 -11.22 -8.96 2.45
C ILE A 38 -11.71 -7.53 2.64
N ILE A 39 -11.04 -6.59 1.98
CA ILE A 39 -11.39 -5.17 1.97
C ILE A 39 -11.61 -4.76 0.52
N LEU A 40 -12.78 -4.19 0.23
CA LEU A 40 -13.10 -3.60 -1.06
C LEU A 40 -13.18 -2.09 -0.92
N LEU A 41 -12.31 -1.36 -1.63
CA LEU A 41 -12.37 0.10 -1.71
C LEU A 41 -13.04 0.51 -3.02
N SER A 42 -14.21 1.12 -2.94
CA SER A 42 -14.97 1.68 -4.06
C SER A 42 -14.96 3.21 -4.06
N GLY A 43 -15.37 3.83 -5.17
CA GLY A 43 -15.43 5.27 -5.34
C GLY A 43 -14.78 5.75 -6.64
N ASP A 44 -14.79 7.06 -6.89
CA ASP A 44 -14.36 7.64 -8.16
C ASP A 44 -12.86 7.48 -8.45
N LYS A 45 -12.51 7.57 -9.74
CA LYS A 45 -11.10 7.52 -10.17
C LYS A 45 -10.35 8.73 -9.61
N GLY A 46 -9.16 8.52 -9.08
CA GLY A 46 -8.30 9.60 -8.60
C GLY A 46 -8.47 10.01 -7.13
N ILE A 47 -9.46 9.48 -6.40
CA ILE A 47 -9.68 9.84 -4.98
C ILE A 47 -8.64 9.27 -3.99
N GLY A 48 -7.60 8.57 -4.47
CA GLY A 48 -6.54 8.03 -3.62
C GLY A 48 -6.79 6.64 -3.01
N LYS A 49 -7.72 5.83 -3.54
CA LYS A 49 -8.01 4.47 -3.03
C LYS A 49 -6.76 3.58 -2.91
N PHE A 50 -5.95 3.53 -3.98
CA PHE A 50 -4.71 2.74 -3.96
C PHE A 50 -3.70 3.31 -2.96
N THR A 51 -3.55 4.63 -2.91
CA THR A 51 -2.68 5.32 -1.95
C THR A 51 -3.06 4.94 -0.52
N LEU A 52 -4.35 5.02 -0.16
CA LEU A 52 -4.84 4.61 1.15
C LEU A 52 -4.47 3.15 1.49
N SER A 53 -4.75 2.20 0.58
CA SER A 53 -4.38 0.79 0.78
C SER A 53 -2.88 0.61 0.96
N PHE A 54 -2.07 1.29 0.14
CA PHE A 54 -0.62 1.18 0.19
C PHE A 54 -0.04 1.71 1.51
N HIS A 55 -0.56 2.83 2.00
CA HIS A 55 -0.23 3.37 3.31
C HIS A 55 -0.65 2.43 4.45
N LEU A 56 -1.83 1.81 4.38
CA LEU A 56 -2.29 0.85 5.39
C LEU A 56 -1.40 -0.40 5.44
N VAL A 57 -1.01 -0.94 4.28
CA VAL A 57 -0.09 -2.08 4.18
C VAL A 57 1.27 -1.74 4.77
N ASN A 58 1.84 -0.58 4.42
CA ASN A 58 3.11 -0.11 4.99
C ASN A 58 3.00 0.08 6.50
N TYR A 59 1.87 0.60 7.01
CA TYR A 59 1.63 0.67 8.44
C TYR A 59 1.69 -0.70 9.10
N ILE A 60 0.87 -1.65 8.64
CA ILE A 60 0.74 -2.98 9.26
C ILE A 60 2.06 -3.75 9.25
N LEU A 61 2.75 -3.79 8.11
CA LEU A 61 3.90 -4.67 7.94
C LEU A 61 5.22 -4.08 8.44
N SER A 62 5.26 -2.79 8.74
CA SER A 62 6.45 -2.13 9.30
C SER A 62 6.44 -1.99 10.83
N LEU A 63 5.35 -2.36 11.53
CA LEU A 63 5.15 -2.10 12.97
C LEU A 63 6.33 -2.51 13.87
N ASN A 64 6.95 -3.67 13.59
CA ASN A 64 8.03 -4.23 14.40
C ASN A 64 9.41 -4.08 13.74
N THR A 65 9.57 -3.07 12.87
CA THR A 65 10.82 -2.82 12.14
C THR A 65 11.54 -1.59 12.69
N LYS A 66 12.85 -1.47 12.41
CA LYS A 66 13.66 -0.32 12.83
C LYS A 66 13.12 1.03 12.34
N PHE A 67 12.47 1.03 11.17
CA PHE A 67 11.94 2.23 10.53
C PHE A 67 10.45 2.00 10.20
N PRO A 68 9.57 2.09 11.21
CA PRO A 68 8.14 1.89 11.03
C PRO A 68 7.50 3.08 10.31
N TYR A 69 6.28 2.86 9.83
CA TYR A 69 5.41 3.93 9.34
C TYR A 69 5.16 4.97 10.43
N ASN A 70 5.30 6.25 10.09
CA ASN A 70 5.02 7.35 11.00
C ASN A 70 3.52 7.65 11.03
N TYR A 71 2.84 7.14 12.05
CA TYR A 71 1.40 7.30 12.24
C TYR A 71 0.98 8.78 12.42
N GLU A 72 1.75 9.57 13.17
CA GLU A 72 1.41 10.97 13.45
C GLU A 72 1.48 11.84 12.19
N LYS A 73 2.52 11.61 11.37
CA LYS A 73 2.74 12.34 10.10
C LYS A 73 2.04 11.69 8.91
N LEU A 74 1.38 10.56 9.11
CA LEU A 74 0.80 9.72 8.04
C LEU A 74 1.81 9.45 6.92
N MET A 75 3.05 9.09 7.28
CA MET A 75 4.17 9.05 6.36
C MET A 75 4.90 7.70 6.37
N ILE A 76 5.19 7.18 5.18
CA ILE A 76 6.08 6.04 4.96
C ILE A 76 7.51 6.49 5.21
N ASN A 77 8.23 5.73 6.04
CA ASN A 77 9.64 5.95 6.22
C ASN A 77 10.42 5.40 5.02
N ILE A 78 11.14 6.25 4.29
CA ILE A 78 11.91 5.86 3.10
C ILE A 78 12.99 4.82 3.43
N ASP A 79 13.48 4.79 4.68
CA ASP A 79 14.46 3.82 5.15
C ASP A 79 13.87 2.50 5.62
N SER A 80 12.54 2.37 5.57
CA SER A 80 11.87 1.10 5.84
C SER A 80 12.36 0.01 4.89
N SER A 81 12.94 -1.04 5.46
CA SER A 81 13.34 -2.24 4.70
C SER A 81 12.14 -2.89 4.02
N PHE A 82 10.96 -2.80 4.66
CA PHE A 82 9.71 -3.29 4.11
C PHE A 82 9.31 -2.53 2.85
N TYR A 83 9.29 -1.19 2.91
CA TYR A 83 8.98 -0.33 1.76
C TYR A 83 9.94 -0.58 0.59
N LYS A 84 11.25 -0.62 0.86
CA LYS A 84 12.29 -0.91 -0.14
C LYS A 84 12.06 -2.27 -0.81
N LYS A 85 11.72 -3.31 -0.03
CA LYS A 85 11.42 -4.65 -0.57
C LYS A 85 10.15 -4.70 -1.42
N ILE A 86 9.09 -3.94 -1.07
CA ILE A 86 7.89 -3.85 -1.92
C ILE A 86 8.24 -3.22 -3.26
N LEU A 87 8.98 -2.10 -3.27
CA LEU A 87 9.35 -1.43 -4.52
C LEU A 87 10.16 -2.33 -5.47
N LEU A 88 10.92 -3.26 -4.90
CA LEU A 88 11.69 -4.27 -5.62
C LEU A 88 10.88 -5.54 -5.96
N ASN A 89 9.60 -5.63 -5.56
CA ASN A 89 8.73 -6.81 -5.70
C ASN A 89 9.31 -8.09 -5.08
N ILE A 90 10.09 -7.98 -4.00
CA ILE A 90 10.71 -9.13 -3.30
C ILE A 90 10.16 -9.33 -1.88
N GLN A 91 9.01 -8.74 -1.59
CA GLN A 91 8.40 -8.85 -0.26
C GLN A 91 7.47 -10.06 -0.19
N GLU A 92 7.89 -11.09 0.55
CA GLU A 92 7.14 -12.36 0.71
C GLU A 92 5.71 -12.16 1.24
N ASN A 93 5.51 -11.18 2.13
CA ASN A 93 4.21 -10.91 2.75
C ASN A 93 3.33 -9.94 1.94
N PHE A 94 3.71 -9.60 0.70
CA PHE A 94 2.98 -8.65 -0.12
C PHE A 94 3.07 -8.99 -1.60
N ASN A 95 1.91 -9.23 -2.23
CA ASN A 95 1.79 -9.37 -3.67
C ASN A 95 0.96 -8.23 -4.23
N TYR A 96 1.50 -7.51 -5.20
CA TYR A 96 0.78 -6.48 -5.94
C TYR A 96 0.41 -6.99 -7.34
N ILE A 97 -0.89 -7.01 -7.63
CA ILE A 97 -1.42 -7.34 -8.94
C ILE A 97 -2.04 -6.06 -9.50
N GLY A 98 -1.27 -5.35 -10.32
CA GLY A 98 -1.76 -4.20 -11.06
C GLY A 98 -2.63 -4.65 -12.23
N ASN A 99 -3.69 -3.90 -12.53
CA ASN A 99 -4.43 -4.13 -13.76
C ASN A 99 -3.69 -3.50 -14.94
N ASN A 100 -2.81 -4.26 -15.60
CA ASN A 100 -2.04 -3.79 -16.75
C ASN A 100 -2.85 -3.80 -18.07
N TYR A 101 -4.05 -4.41 -18.08
CA TYR A 101 -4.88 -4.57 -19.26
C TYR A 101 -6.30 -4.07 -19.02
N SER A 102 -7.05 -3.78 -20.08
CA SER A 102 -8.49 -3.46 -20.00
C SER A 102 -9.38 -4.66 -19.63
N LYS A 103 -8.79 -5.81 -19.28
CA LYS A 103 -9.49 -7.03 -18.89
C LYS A 103 -9.58 -7.14 -17.37
N LYS A 104 -10.70 -7.68 -16.86
CA LYS A 104 -10.84 -8.01 -15.43
C LYS A 104 -9.80 -9.08 -15.04
N ILE A 105 -9.14 -8.88 -13.90
CA ILE A 105 -8.23 -9.86 -13.29
C ILE A 105 -9.00 -11.17 -13.07
N GLY A 106 -8.47 -12.28 -13.59
CA GLY A 106 -9.06 -13.62 -13.50
C GLY A 106 -8.25 -14.58 -12.62
N ILE A 107 -8.75 -15.80 -12.46
CA ILE A 107 -8.10 -16.84 -11.65
C ILE A 107 -6.72 -17.25 -12.21
N GLU A 108 -6.56 -17.19 -13.54
CA GLU A 108 -5.31 -17.55 -14.20
C GLU A 108 -4.19 -16.54 -13.94
N ASP A 109 -4.53 -15.24 -13.84
CA ASP A 109 -3.59 -14.18 -13.48
C ASP A 109 -3.07 -14.35 -12.03
N ILE A 110 -3.87 -14.96 -11.16
CA ILE A 110 -3.46 -15.28 -9.78
C ILE A 110 -2.51 -16.48 -9.76
N ARG A 111 -2.78 -17.50 -10.59
CA ARG A 111 -1.98 -18.72 -10.67
C ARG A 111 -0.58 -18.49 -11.23
N SER A 112 -0.39 -17.46 -12.05
CA SER A 112 0.89 -17.11 -12.65
C SER A 112 1.83 -16.33 -11.72
N ILE A 113 1.40 -15.98 -10.50
CA ILE A 113 2.20 -15.24 -9.49
C ILE A 113 3.15 -16.22 -8.76
N LYS A 114 3.87 -17.07 -9.51
CA LYS A 114 4.72 -18.11 -8.95
C LYS A 114 6.15 -18.00 -9.47
#